data_AF-A0A7S4UVV3-F1
#
_entry.id   AF-A0A7S4UVV3-F1
#
_cell.length_a   1.000
_cell.length_b   1.000
_cell.length_c   1.000
_cell.angle_alpha   90.00
_cell.angle_beta   90.00
_cell.angle_gamma   90.00
#
_symmetry.space_group_name_H-M   'P 1'
#
loop_
_entity.id
_entity.type
_entity.pdbx_description
1 polymer ?
#
loop_
_entity_poly.entity_id
_entity_poly.type
_entity_poly.pdbx_seq_one_letter_code
_entity_poly.pdbx_strand_id
1 'polypeptide(L)'
;MHFKLHHLVAFIIPTVIPYALDVDLEALPWDHLIELLSSEADNFHFASQDAWADQCVPIFQREGFPVWNRPPYKRFLEHGSNYELIEQSNGLCADIFSCAWKHCEFHHPDEEIDEDKWNLPYVFVHPLSVSDITASITFAREHGIGMSVKATGHNYVGASTDKDSLMLNMRRYTKYSSTSLLQCSGVTLRKTAPRKERVTTEELRSWACTVAKSRNTKAVLRVG
;
A
#
# COMPACT_ATOMS: atom_id res chain seq x y z
N MET A 1 44.52 -32.33 -16.58
CA MET A 1 43.21 -31.88 -17.13
C MET A 1 42.22 -31.81 -15.98
N HIS A 2 41.88 -30.60 -15.51
CA HIS A 2 40.91 -30.39 -14.44
C HIS A 2 39.55 -30.00 -15.04
N PHE A 3 38.53 -30.82 -14.79
CA PHE A 3 37.14 -30.52 -15.16
C PHE A 3 36.57 -29.47 -14.20
N LYS A 4 36.12 -28.33 -14.75
CA LYS A 4 35.31 -27.32 -14.06
C LYS A 4 33.85 -27.78 -14.01
N LEU A 5 33.31 -27.95 -12.82
CA LEU A 5 31.89 -28.21 -12.57
C LEU A 5 31.13 -26.88 -12.70
N HIS A 6 30.34 -26.73 -13.76
CA HIS A 6 29.42 -25.60 -13.91
C HIS A 6 28.14 -25.88 -13.12
N HIS A 7 27.92 -25.13 -12.04
CA HIS A 7 26.64 -25.14 -11.33
C HIS A 7 25.58 -24.41 -12.17
N LEU A 8 24.68 -25.19 -12.78
CA LEU A 8 23.45 -24.69 -13.39
C LEU A 8 22.47 -24.35 -12.25
N VAL A 9 22.26 -23.05 -12.00
CA VAL A 9 21.18 -22.58 -11.15
C VAL A 9 19.92 -22.54 -12.01
N ALA A 10 19.10 -23.59 -11.91
CA ALA A 10 17.78 -23.60 -12.54
C ALA A 10 16.86 -22.66 -11.73
N PHE A 11 16.56 -21.49 -12.29
CA PHE A 11 15.47 -20.65 -11.80
C PHE A 11 14.16 -21.35 -12.17
N ILE A 12 13.54 -22.00 -11.20
CA ILE A 12 12.14 -22.42 -11.30
C ILE A 12 11.33 -21.13 -11.29
N ILE A 13 10.90 -20.68 -12.48
CA ILE A 13 9.92 -19.60 -12.59
C ILE A 13 8.63 -20.16 -11.95
N PRO A 14 8.14 -19.59 -10.84
CA PRO A 14 6.91 -20.06 -10.24
C PRO A 14 5.82 -20.00 -11.31
N THR A 15 5.15 -21.14 -11.49
CA THR A 15 3.96 -21.30 -12.30
C THR A 15 3.04 -20.12 -12.10
N VAL A 16 2.67 -19.48 -13.22
CA VAL A 16 1.66 -18.43 -13.30
C VAL A 16 0.48 -18.85 -12.42
N ILE A 17 0.28 -18.15 -11.31
CA ILE A 17 -0.87 -18.40 -10.45
C ILE A 17 -2.08 -18.08 -11.32
N PRO A 18 -2.97 -19.04 -11.58
CA PRO A 18 -4.14 -18.81 -12.41
C PRO A 18 -4.92 -17.61 -11.84
N TYR A 19 -5.25 -16.69 -12.74
CA TYR A 19 -6.02 -15.48 -12.45
C TYR A 19 -7.25 -15.79 -11.59
N ALA A 20 -7.44 -14.94 -10.58
CA ALA A 20 -8.62 -14.72 -9.75
C ALA A 20 -9.67 -15.85 -9.81
N LEU A 21 -9.62 -16.74 -8.83
CA LEU A 21 -10.84 -17.39 -8.38
C LEU A 21 -11.80 -16.28 -7.93
N ASP A 22 -13.10 -16.41 -8.21
CA ASP A 22 -14.13 -15.57 -7.59
C ASP A 22 -14.04 -15.79 -6.08
N VAL A 23 -13.31 -14.90 -5.39
CA VAL A 23 -13.20 -14.92 -3.93
C VAL A 23 -14.46 -14.26 -3.40
N ASP A 24 -15.21 -14.99 -2.58
CA ASP A 24 -16.31 -14.40 -1.80
C ASP A 24 -15.72 -13.53 -0.68
N LEU A 25 -15.60 -12.24 -0.97
CA LEU A 25 -14.98 -11.26 -0.07
C LEU A 25 -15.77 -11.05 1.23
N GLU A 26 -17.09 -11.25 1.20
CA GLU A 26 -17.94 -11.12 2.39
C GLU A 26 -17.72 -12.27 3.37
N ALA A 27 -17.38 -13.46 2.87
CA ALA A 27 -17.13 -14.65 3.69
C ALA A 27 -15.71 -14.72 4.29
N LEU A 28 -14.83 -13.77 3.97
CA LEU A 28 -13.46 -13.78 4.46
C LEU A 28 -13.36 -13.44 5.96
N PRO A 29 -12.38 -14.02 6.69
CA PRO A 29 -12.25 -13.82 8.13
C PRO A 29 -11.54 -12.50 8.45
N TRP A 30 -12.16 -11.37 8.10
CA TRP A 30 -11.58 -10.03 8.29
C TRP A 30 -11.22 -9.73 9.75
N ASP A 31 -12.01 -10.22 10.71
CA ASP A 31 -11.74 -10.07 12.14
C ASP A 31 -10.38 -10.64 12.53
N HIS A 32 -9.97 -11.76 11.93
CA HIS A 32 -8.65 -12.34 12.17
C HIS A 32 -7.53 -11.43 11.67
N LEU A 33 -7.70 -10.78 10.51
CA LEU A 33 -6.73 -9.77 10.07
C LEU A 33 -6.71 -8.59 11.05
N ILE A 34 -7.86 -8.07 11.45
CA ILE A 34 -7.99 -6.94 12.38
C ILE A 34 -7.26 -7.22 13.70
N GLU A 35 -7.39 -8.43 14.26
CA GLU A 35 -6.69 -8.84 15.48
C GLU A 35 -5.15 -8.88 15.34
N LEU A 36 -4.64 -9.10 14.12
CA LEU A 36 -3.21 -9.11 13.83
C LEU A 36 -2.63 -7.71 13.59
N LEU A 37 -3.47 -6.72 13.30
CA LEU A 37 -3.04 -5.34 13.07
C LEU A 37 -2.72 -4.63 14.39
N SER A 38 -1.85 -3.62 14.31
CA SER A 38 -1.57 -2.72 15.43
C SER A 38 -2.88 -2.11 15.95
N SER A 39 -3.02 -2.06 17.28
CA SER A 39 -4.29 -1.86 18.01
C SER A 39 -4.89 -0.45 17.98
N GLU A 40 -4.81 0.27 16.86
CA GLU A 40 -5.55 1.52 16.68
C GLU A 40 -6.86 1.26 15.95
N ALA A 41 -7.94 1.85 16.45
CA ALA A 41 -9.30 1.63 15.95
C ALA A 41 -9.48 1.99 14.46
N ASP A 42 -8.59 2.83 13.91
CA ASP A 42 -8.71 3.37 12.56
C ASP A 42 -7.68 2.78 11.56
N ASN A 43 -7.17 1.58 11.82
CA ASN A 43 -6.17 0.95 10.94
C ASN A 43 -6.76 0.07 9.84
N PHE A 44 -8.02 -0.32 9.93
CA PHE A 44 -8.71 -1.17 8.98
C PHE A 44 -10.09 -0.59 8.65
N HIS A 45 -10.46 -0.60 7.38
CA HIS A 45 -11.72 -0.03 6.92
C HIS A 45 -12.23 -0.78 5.68
N PHE A 46 -13.54 -0.89 5.56
CA PHE A 46 -14.18 -1.25 4.30
C PHE A 46 -14.24 -0.01 3.40
N ALA A 47 -13.95 -0.19 2.12
CA ALA A 47 -14.18 0.88 1.16
C ALA A 47 -15.68 0.97 0.85
N SER A 48 -16.17 2.17 0.63
CA SER A 48 -17.51 2.37 0.09
C SER A 48 -17.52 3.52 -0.90
N GLN A 49 -18.46 3.43 -1.85
CA GLN A 49 -18.69 4.50 -2.83
C GLN A 49 -19.10 5.78 -2.12
N ASP A 50 -19.96 5.70 -1.11
CA ASP A 50 -20.39 6.84 -0.30
C ASP A 50 -19.22 7.50 0.41
N ALA A 51 -18.34 6.74 1.05
CA ALA A 51 -17.16 7.29 1.71
C ALA A 51 -16.25 7.99 0.70
N TRP A 52 -16.01 7.38 -0.46
CA TRP A 52 -15.24 8.02 -1.54
C TRP A 52 -15.91 9.30 -2.02
N ALA A 53 -17.22 9.28 -2.26
CA ALA A 53 -17.98 10.42 -2.73
C ALA A 53 -17.91 11.58 -1.73
N ASP A 54 -18.21 11.30 -0.46
CA ASP A 54 -18.24 12.30 0.61
C ASP A 54 -16.89 12.99 0.83
N GLN A 55 -15.78 12.26 0.70
CA GLN A 55 -14.45 12.80 1.00
C GLN A 55 -13.72 13.35 -0.23
N CYS A 56 -13.88 12.72 -1.39
CA CYS A 56 -13.10 13.04 -2.56
C CYS A 56 -13.83 14.05 -3.47
N VAL A 57 -15.12 13.87 -3.72
CA VAL A 57 -15.89 14.70 -4.67
C VAL A 57 -15.88 16.18 -4.31
N PRO A 58 -16.07 16.61 -3.04
CA PRO A 58 -16.08 18.04 -2.71
C PRO A 58 -14.77 18.76 -3.07
N ILE A 59 -13.63 18.07 -3.01
CA ILE A 59 -12.32 18.66 -3.35
C ILE A 59 -12.29 18.99 -4.85
N PHE A 60 -12.71 18.04 -5.69
CA PHE A 60 -12.79 18.22 -7.13
C PHE A 60 -13.87 19.25 -7.52
N GLN A 61 -15.04 19.23 -6.87
CA GLN A 61 -16.12 20.19 -7.13
C GLN A 61 -15.71 21.65 -6.90
N ARG A 62 -14.86 21.94 -5.90
CA ARG A 62 -14.30 23.29 -5.67
C ARG A 62 -13.54 23.84 -6.89
N GLU A 63 -13.03 22.97 -7.74
CA GLU A 63 -12.28 23.31 -8.95
C GLU A 63 -13.12 23.26 -10.23
N GLY A 64 -14.43 23.06 -10.08
CA GLY A 64 -15.37 22.94 -11.18
C GLY A 64 -15.41 21.57 -11.82
N PHE A 65 -14.92 20.52 -11.15
CA PHE A 65 -15.07 19.17 -11.64
C PHE A 65 -16.47 18.58 -11.38
N PRO A 66 -16.92 17.69 -12.26
CA PRO A 66 -16.31 17.43 -13.57
C PRO A 66 -16.71 18.55 -14.54
N VAL A 67 -15.77 19.05 -15.33
CA VAL A 67 -16.06 20.14 -16.28
C VAL A 67 -16.78 19.55 -17.52
N TRP A 68 -18.05 19.16 -17.39
CA TRP A 68 -18.80 18.51 -18.47
C TRP A 68 -19.00 19.40 -19.70
N ASN A 69 -19.01 20.72 -19.50
CA ASN A 69 -19.44 21.67 -20.53
C ASN A 69 -18.30 22.43 -21.22
N ARG A 70 -17.03 22.13 -20.94
CA ARG A 70 -15.89 22.84 -21.57
C ARG A 70 -14.67 21.93 -21.80
N PRO A 71 -14.39 21.54 -23.06
CA PRO A 71 -13.07 21.06 -23.44
C PRO A 71 -12.00 22.17 -23.20
N PRO A 72 -10.79 21.83 -22.75
CA PRO A 72 -10.33 20.49 -22.35
C PRO A 72 -10.89 20.10 -20.96
N TYR A 73 -11.37 18.86 -20.85
CA TYR A 73 -11.76 18.30 -19.55
C TYR A 73 -10.56 18.37 -18.61
N LYS A 74 -10.68 19.15 -17.54
CA LYS A 74 -9.67 19.14 -16.47
C LYS A 74 -9.62 17.72 -15.92
N ARG A 75 -8.41 17.18 -15.74
CA ARG A 75 -8.17 15.82 -15.20
C ARG A 75 -7.47 15.85 -13.85
N PHE A 76 -6.91 17.01 -13.48
CA PHE A 76 -6.10 17.22 -12.29
C PHE A 76 -6.60 18.45 -11.54
N LEU A 77 -6.34 18.47 -10.24
CA LEU A 77 -6.47 19.67 -9.43
C LEU A 77 -5.48 20.74 -9.95
N GLU A 78 -5.99 21.91 -10.34
CA GLU A 78 -5.24 23.11 -10.74
C GLU A 78 -4.96 24.04 -9.56
N HIS A 79 -5.84 24.08 -8.56
CA HIS A 79 -5.79 25.03 -7.44
C HIS A 79 -5.66 24.36 -6.07
N GLY A 80 -6.17 23.14 -5.94
CA GLY A 80 -6.05 22.29 -4.78
C GLY A 80 -4.74 21.51 -4.83
N SER A 81 -4.22 21.22 -3.65
CA SER A 81 -3.08 20.32 -3.55
C SER A 81 -3.56 18.88 -3.44
N ASN A 82 -2.83 17.96 -4.08
CA ASN A 82 -2.94 16.52 -3.84
C ASN A 82 -2.85 16.15 -2.34
N TYR A 83 -2.20 17.00 -1.52
CA TYR A 83 -2.18 16.82 -0.06
C TYR A 83 -3.59 16.81 0.53
N GLU A 84 -4.54 17.58 0.00
CA GLU A 84 -5.93 17.55 0.49
C GLU A 84 -6.59 16.18 0.26
N LEU A 85 -6.30 15.54 -0.88
CA LEU A 85 -6.80 14.20 -1.22
C LEU A 85 -6.11 13.12 -0.38
N ILE A 86 -4.79 13.23 -0.22
CA ILE A 86 -4.02 12.33 0.64
C ILE A 86 -4.57 12.40 2.07
N GLU A 87 -4.90 13.61 2.54
CA GLU A 87 -5.25 13.84 3.93
C GLU A 87 -6.67 13.36 4.32
N GLN A 88 -7.48 12.91 3.37
CA GLN A 88 -8.81 12.35 3.63
C GLN A 88 -8.77 11.06 4.47
N SER A 89 -9.69 10.93 5.43
CA SER A 89 -9.61 9.91 6.48
C SER A 89 -9.80 8.48 5.98
N ASN A 90 -10.61 8.29 4.94
CA ASN A 90 -10.77 6.98 4.30
C ASN A 90 -9.59 6.61 3.41
N GLY A 91 -8.69 7.55 3.11
CA GLY A 91 -7.55 7.30 2.25
C GLY A 91 -7.89 6.69 0.88
N LEU A 92 -9.11 6.83 0.35
CA LEU A 92 -9.53 6.30 -0.95
C LEU A 92 -9.21 7.28 -2.08
N CYS A 93 -9.19 8.59 -1.83
CA CYS A 93 -9.04 9.62 -2.86
C CYS A 93 -7.75 9.52 -3.68
N ALA A 94 -7.87 9.39 -5.00
CA ALA A 94 -6.75 9.41 -5.94
C ALA A 94 -6.55 10.82 -6.51
N ASP A 95 -5.35 11.09 -7.04
CA ASP A 95 -4.99 12.40 -7.61
C ASP A 95 -5.80 12.74 -8.88
N ILE A 96 -6.24 11.70 -9.60
CA ILE A 96 -7.15 11.82 -10.73
C ILE A 96 -8.54 11.36 -10.30
N PHE A 97 -9.54 12.25 -10.45
CA PHE A 97 -10.94 11.97 -10.15
C PHE A 97 -11.44 10.68 -10.81
N SER A 98 -11.12 10.49 -12.09
CA SER A 98 -11.58 9.34 -12.85
C SER A 98 -11.02 7.99 -12.42
N CYS A 99 -9.94 7.97 -11.63
CA CYS A 99 -9.35 6.71 -11.17
C CYS A 99 -10.18 5.99 -10.08
N ALA A 100 -11.31 6.56 -9.67
CA ALA A 100 -12.34 5.82 -8.96
C ALA A 100 -13.03 4.75 -9.83
N TRP A 101 -12.93 4.88 -11.15
CA TRP A 101 -13.49 3.94 -12.12
C TRP A 101 -12.40 3.12 -12.81
N LYS A 102 -12.83 2.00 -13.37
CA LYS A 102 -12.00 1.08 -14.14
C LYS A 102 -11.33 1.84 -15.28
N HIS A 103 -10.04 1.55 -15.50
CA HIS A 103 -9.21 2.20 -16.51
C HIS A 103 -9.07 3.73 -16.35
N CYS A 104 -9.43 4.29 -15.20
CA CYS A 104 -9.50 5.73 -14.97
C CYS A 104 -10.35 6.48 -16.00
N GLU A 105 -11.43 5.86 -16.46
CA GLU A 105 -12.35 6.44 -17.44
C GLU A 105 -13.34 7.40 -16.78
N PHE A 106 -13.63 8.52 -17.46
CA PHE A 106 -14.67 9.45 -17.02
C PHE A 106 -16.03 8.97 -17.54
N HIS A 107 -17.00 8.84 -16.64
CA HIS A 107 -18.41 8.56 -16.98
C HIS A 107 -19.25 9.81 -16.88
N HIS A 108 -20.12 10.04 -17.86
CA HIS A 108 -21.04 11.18 -17.86
C HIS A 108 -21.95 11.11 -16.62
N PRO A 109 -22.35 12.24 -15.99
CA PRO A 109 -23.09 12.20 -14.74
C PRO A 109 -24.54 11.71 -14.94
N ASP A 110 -25.02 11.73 -16.18
CA ASP A 110 -26.31 11.16 -16.57
C ASP A 110 -26.23 9.65 -16.87
N GLU A 111 -25.02 9.08 -16.92
CA GLU A 111 -24.85 7.64 -17.03
C GLU A 111 -25.01 7.01 -15.64
N GLU A 112 -25.90 6.03 -15.54
CA GLU A 112 -25.93 5.13 -14.40
C GLU A 112 -24.58 4.41 -14.31
N ILE A 113 -23.88 4.63 -13.20
CA ILE A 113 -22.58 4.01 -12.97
C ILE A 113 -22.85 2.59 -12.49
N ASP A 114 -22.68 1.65 -13.40
CA ASP A 114 -22.66 0.21 -13.11
C ASP A 114 -21.64 -0.07 -11.99
N GLU A 115 -22.03 -0.85 -10.99
CA GLU A 115 -21.17 -1.28 -9.89
C GLU A 115 -19.88 -1.95 -10.39
N ASP A 116 -19.94 -2.59 -11.56
CA ASP A 116 -18.80 -3.22 -12.21
C ASP A 116 -17.77 -2.26 -12.80
N LYS A 117 -18.09 -0.97 -12.86
CA LYS A 117 -17.17 0.07 -13.34
C LYS A 117 -16.34 0.69 -12.22
N TRP A 118 -16.63 0.44 -10.95
CA TRP A 118 -15.79 0.97 -9.88
C TRP A 118 -14.44 0.26 -9.81
N ASN A 119 -13.42 1.00 -9.40
CA ASN A 119 -12.06 0.51 -9.20
C ASN A 119 -11.56 0.83 -7.78
N LEU A 120 -12.44 0.60 -6.80
CA LEU A 120 -12.15 0.77 -5.39
C LEU A 120 -11.74 -0.58 -4.77
N PRO A 121 -10.77 -0.60 -3.84
CA PRO A 121 -10.48 -1.81 -3.08
C PRO A 121 -11.71 -2.24 -2.30
N TYR A 122 -11.77 -3.49 -1.85
CA TYR A 122 -12.83 -3.93 -0.94
C TYR A 122 -12.57 -3.44 0.48
N VAL A 123 -11.31 -3.56 0.92
CA VAL A 123 -10.83 -3.08 2.22
C VAL A 123 -9.51 -2.35 2.06
N PHE A 124 -9.20 -1.48 3.01
CA PHE A 124 -7.89 -0.86 3.10
C PHE A 124 -7.35 -0.86 4.52
N VAL A 125 -6.03 -0.99 4.60
CA VAL A 125 -5.27 -0.97 5.84
C VAL A 125 -4.36 0.25 5.85
N HIS A 126 -4.34 0.97 6.96
CA HIS A 126 -3.34 1.99 7.26
C HIS A 126 -2.24 1.40 8.13
N PRO A 127 -1.22 0.74 7.56
CA PRO A 127 -0.17 0.11 8.35
C PRO A 127 0.59 1.17 9.16
N LEU A 128 0.83 0.88 10.42
CA LEU A 128 1.68 1.67 11.33
C LEU A 128 3.04 1.01 11.54
N SER A 129 3.12 -0.30 11.29
CA SER A 129 4.30 -1.13 11.47
C SER A 129 4.54 -2.10 10.31
N VAL A 130 5.77 -2.64 10.25
CA VAL A 130 6.12 -3.71 9.30
C VAL A 130 5.28 -4.98 9.56
N SER A 131 4.86 -5.19 10.81
CA SER A 131 4.00 -6.32 11.18
C SER A 131 2.65 -6.22 10.47
N ASP A 132 2.04 -5.03 10.44
CA ASP A 132 0.74 -4.80 9.78
C ASP A 132 0.82 -5.10 8.27
N ILE A 133 1.90 -4.66 7.62
CA ILE A 133 2.17 -4.93 6.20
C ILE A 133 2.30 -6.44 5.97
N THR A 134 3.09 -7.12 6.81
CA THR A 134 3.36 -8.55 6.68
C THR A 134 2.09 -9.38 6.93
N ALA A 135 1.29 -9.01 7.92
CA ALA A 135 0.00 -9.62 8.21
C ALA A 135 -0.96 -9.48 7.02
N SER A 136 -1.08 -8.27 6.48
CA SER A 136 -1.94 -7.97 5.32
C SER A 136 -1.53 -8.75 4.06
N ILE A 137 -0.22 -8.79 3.75
CA ILE A 137 0.30 -9.57 2.61
C ILE A 137 0.05 -11.07 2.79
N THR A 138 0.26 -11.57 4.01
CA THR A 138 0.07 -12.98 4.33
C THR A 138 -1.40 -13.36 4.18
N PHE A 139 -2.31 -12.54 4.73
CA PHE A 139 -3.74 -12.71 4.62
C PHE A 139 -4.20 -12.71 3.16
N ALA A 140 -3.83 -11.69 2.38
CA ALA A 140 -4.19 -11.60 0.96
C ALA A 140 -3.72 -12.82 0.16
N ARG A 141 -2.49 -13.28 0.41
CA ARG A 141 -1.95 -14.49 -0.23
C ARG A 141 -2.71 -15.76 0.17
N GLU A 142 -3.02 -15.93 1.45
CA GLU A 142 -3.71 -17.11 1.98
C GLU A 142 -5.14 -17.23 1.45
N HIS A 143 -5.79 -16.09 1.20
CA HIS A 143 -7.17 -16.02 0.73
C HIS A 143 -7.31 -15.71 -0.77
N GLY A 144 -6.20 -15.59 -1.51
CA GLY A 144 -6.22 -15.35 -2.96
C GLY A 144 -6.71 -13.96 -3.38
N ILE A 145 -6.59 -12.96 -2.51
CA ILE A 145 -7.07 -11.60 -2.73
C ILE A 145 -6.01 -10.78 -3.48
N GLY A 146 -6.46 -9.98 -4.46
CA GLY A 146 -5.61 -8.98 -5.08
C GLY A 146 -5.08 -7.96 -4.05
N MET A 147 -3.92 -7.36 -4.34
CA MET A 147 -3.38 -6.30 -3.49
C MET A 147 -3.07 -5.05 -4.31
N SER A 148 -3.44 -3.90 -3.78
CA SER A 148 -3.03 -2.59 -4.27
C SER A 148 -2.22 -1.85 -3.20
N VAL A 149 -1.33 -0.95 -3.61
CA VAL A 149 -0.51 -0.18 -2.68
C VAL A 149 -0.61 1.30 -3.03
N LYS A 150 -0.95 2.11 -2.03
CA LYS A 150 -1.10 3.55 -2.18
C LYS A 150 -0.22 4.28 -1.18
N ALA A 151 0.65 5.15 -1.69
CA ALA A 151 1.42 6.08 -0.87
C ALA A 151 0.80 7.49 -0.91
N THR A 152 0.77 8.10 -2.10
CA THR A 152 0.24 9.47 -2.31
C THR A 152 -0.97 9.52 -3.25
N GLY A 153 -1.31 8.42 -3.92
CA GLY A 153 -2.36 8.41 -4.94
C GLY A 153 -2.00 9.10 -6.27
N HIS A 154 -0.74 9.49 -6.48
CA HIS A 154 -0.23 10.12 -7.72
C HIS A 154 -0.03 9.14 -8.90
N ASN A 155 -0.74 8.02 -8.91
CA ASN A 155 -0.67 7.11 -10.04
C ASN A 155 -1.73 7.49 -11.08
N TYR A 156 -1.29 8.16 -12.14
CA TYR A 156 -2.18 8.68 -13.19
C TYR A 156 -2.86 7.61 -14.05
N VAL A 157 -2.48 6.34 -13.90
CA VAL A 157 -3.09 5.20 -14.58
C VAL A 157 -3.84 4.27 -13.61
N GLY A 158 -4.07 4.73 -12.37
CA GLY A 158 -4.88 4.02 -11.39
C GLY A 158 -4.18 2.86 -10.69
N ALA A 159 -2.89 2.63 -10.87
CA ALA A 159 -2.22 1.45 -10.31
C ALA A 159 -2.04 1.47 -8.77
N SER A 160 -2.54 2.50 -8.09
CA SER A 160 -2.59 2.58 -6.62
C SER A 160 -3.96 2.19 -6.04
N THR A 161 -4.86 1.68 -6.87
CA THR A 161 -6.17 1.16 -6.47
C THR A 161 -6.54 0.02 -7.41
N ASP A 162 -7.30 -0.95 -6.93
CA ASP A 162 -7.74 -2.08 -7.73
C ASP A 162 -9.05 -2.60 -7.17
N LYS A 163 -10.01 -2.93 -8.05
CA LYS A 163 -11.32 -3.44 -7.66
C LYS A 163 -11.13 -4.70 -6.80
N ASP A 164 -11.93 -4.85 -5.75
CA ASP A 164 -12.01 -6.10 -4.97
C ASP A 164 -10.69 -6.53 -4.31
N SER A 165 -9.77 -5.56 -4.12
CA SER A 165 -8.44 -5.79 -3.54
C SER A 165 -8.36 -5.43 -2.06
N LEU A 166 -7.31 -5.92 -1.39
CA LEU A 166 -6.82 -5.38 -0.12
C LEU A 166 -5.81 -4.26 -0.43
N MET A 167 -6.15 -3.01 -0.12
CA MET A 167 -5.25 -1.87 -0.32
C MET A 167 -4.38 -1.61 0.92
N LEU A 168 -3.06 -1.54 0.73
CA LEU A 168 -2.13 -0.98 1.71
C LEU A 168 -1.99 0.53 1.51
N ASN A 169 -2.62 1.33 2.38
CA ASN A 169 -2.49 2.77 2.37
C ASN A 169 -1.38 3.26 3.31
N MET A 170 -0.21 3.48 2.73
CA MET A 170 1.05 3.81 3.38
C MET A 170 1.10 5.23 3.97
N ARG A 171 0.03 6.04 3.90
CA ARG A 171 0.04 7.43 4.39
C ARG A 171 0.45 7.54 5.86
N ARG A 172 -0.14 6.70 6.72
CA ARG A 172 0.07 6.69 8.17
C ARG A 172 1.29 5.89 8.57
N TYR A 173 1.88 5.15 7.63
CA TYR A 173 3.09 4.39 7.89
C TYR A 173 4.23 5.34 8.24
N THR A 174 4.90 5.05 9.35
CA THR A 174 5.98 5.91 9.84
C THR A 174 7.07 5.99 8.79
N LYS A 175 7.27 7.19 8.24
CA LYS A 175 8.36 7.50 7.32
C LYS A 175 9.67 7.49 8.11
N TYR A 176 10.45 6.43 7.96
CA TYR A 176 11.76 6.30 8.57
C TYR A 176 12.84 6.92 7.68
N SER A 177 12.83 8.25 7.54
CA SER A 177 14.01 9.00 7.12
C SER A 177 13.84 10.50 7.34
N SER A 178 14.20 10.99 8.53
CA SER A 178 14.54 12.41 8.72
C SER A 178 15.98 12.62 9.17
N THR A 179 16.69 11.58 9.64
CA THR A 179 18.03 11.71 10.22
C THR A 179 18.92 10.50 9.95
N SER A 180 19.82 10.66 8.96
CA SER A 180 21.10 9.96 8.79
C SER A 180 21.14 8.47 8.37
N LEU A 181 22.00 8.21 7.39
CA LEU A 181 22.61 6.90 7.14
C LEU A 181 23.14 6.34 8.47
N LEU A 182 22.66 5.17 8.87
CA LEU A 182 23.21 4.48 10.04
C LEU A 182 24.49 3.76 9.62
N GLN A 183 25.64 4.39 9.88
CA GLN A 183 26.93 3.77 9.68
C GLN A 183 27.16 2.71 10.77
N CYS A 184 27.43 1.46 10.37
CA CYS A 184 27.53 0.34 11.31
C CYS A 184 28.92 0.18 11.96
N SER A 185 29.79 1.19 11.78
CA SER A 185 31.09 1.27 12.46
C SER A 185 30.87 1.51 13.96
N GLY A 186 31.46 0.65 14.81
CA GLY A 186 31.41 0.79 16.26
C GLY A 186 30.24 0.08 16.97
N VAL A 187 29.24 -0.44 16.24
CA VAL A 187 28.14 -1.21 16.86
C VAL A 187 28.67 -2.55 17.36
N THR A 188 28.69 -2.73 18.69
CA THR A 188 29.01 -4.00 19.33
C THR A 188 27.84 -4.96 19.12
N LEU A 189 28.09 -6.06 18.41
CA LEU A 189 27.07 -7.07 18.12
C LEU A 189 26.76 -7.85 19.41
N ARG A 190 25.53 -7.72 19.91
CA ARG A 190 25.04 -8.64 20.94
C ARG A 190 24.70 -9.97 20.27
N LYS A 191 25.36 -11.06 20.69
CA LYS A 191 25.14 -12.41 20.16
C LYS A 191 23.81 -13.04 20.61
N THR A 192 23.13 -12.43 21.57
CA THR A 192 21.92 -12.99 22.19
C THR A 192 20.70 -12.21 21.76
N ALA A 193 19.70 -12.91 21.21
CA ALA A 193 18.38 -12.34 20.97
C ALA A 193 17.77 -11.85 22.29
N PRO A 194 17.38 -10.57 22.41
CA PRO A 194 16.71 -10.08 23.60
C PRO A 194 15.36 -10.78 23.73
N ARG A 195 15.09 -11.27 24.94
CA ARG A 195 13.83 -11.91 25.34
C ARG A 195 12.77 -10.91 25.82
N LYS A 196 12.96 -9.63 25.51
CA LYS A 196 12.17 -8.53 26.08
C LYS A 196 10.93 -8.25 25.23
N GLU A 197 9.84 -7.98 25.92
CA GLU A 197 8.52 -7.60 25.39
C GLU A 197 8.53 -6.25 24.66
N ARG A 198 9.57 -5.42 24.89
CA ARG A 198 9.76 -4.13 24.22
C ARG A 198 11.17 -4.01 23.65
N VAL A 199 11.26 -3.81 22.34
CA VAL A 199 12.51 -3.59 21.61
C VAL A 199 12.81 -2.08 21.56
N THR A 200 14.01 -1.69 21.95
CA THR A 200 14.46 -0.29 21.89
C THR A 200 14.95 0.09 20.48
N THR A 201 14.94 1.39 20.16
CA THR A 201 15.52 1.91 18.90
C THR A 201 16.97 1.48 18.70
N GLU A 202 17.75 1.39 19.79
CA GLU A 202 19.15 0.98 19.73
C GLU A 202 19.31 -0.53 19.44
N GLU A 203 18.40 -1.37 19.93
CA GLU A 203 18.36 -2.79 19.58
C GLU A 203 17.98 -3.00 18.11
N LEU A 204 16.99 -2.27 17.60
CA LEU A 204 16.64 -2.29 16.16
C LEU A 204 17.83 -1.86 15.29
N ARG A 205 18.56 -0.82 15.69
CA ARG A 205 19.81 -0.39 15.02
C ARG A 205 20.87 -1.48 15.04
N SER A 206 21.08 -2.12 16.19
CA SER A 206 22.04 -3.19 16.35
C SER A 206 21.72 -4.38 15.45
N TRP A 207 20.45 -4.79 15.37
CA TRP A 207 20.00 -5.87 14.49
C TRP A 207 20.15 -5.51 13.02
N ALA A 208 19.75 -4.31 12.60
CA ALA A 208 19.94 -3.85 11.24
C ALA A 208 21.42 -3.91 10.84
N CYS A 209 22.33 -3.45 11.72
CA CYS A 209 23.76 -3.53 11.49
C CYS A 209 24.32 -4.96 11.53
N THR A 210 23.69 -5.86 12.30
CA THR A 210 24.04 -7.29 12.30
C THR A 210 23.75 -7.90 10.93
N VAL A 211 22.56 -7.65 10.39
CA VAL A 211 22.17 -8.10 9.05
C VAL A 211 23.09 -7.50 7.99
N ALA A 212 23.40 -6.21 8.08
CA ALA A 212 24.32 -5.53 7.15
C ALA A 212 25.71 -6.19 7.13
N LYS A 213 26.31 -6.42 8.31
CA LYS A 213 27.61 -7.06 8.44
C LYS A 213 27.60 -8.50 7.92
N SER A 214 26.52 -9.25 8.16
CA SER A 214 26.38 -10.62 7.63
C SER A 214 26.38 -10.69 6.10
N ARG A 215 25.98 -9.60 5.43
CA ARG A 215 26.01 -9.43 3.97
C ARG A 215 27.29 -8.76 3.45
N ASN A 216 28.32 -8.60 4.29
CA ASN A 216 29.56 -7.88 3.98
C ASN A 216 29.32 -6.41 3.56
N THR A 217 28.30 -5.75 4.12
CA THR A 217 28.00 -4.33 3.88
C THR A 217 28.39 -3.47 5.09
N LYS A 218 28.89 -2.24 4.85
CA LYS A 218 29.44 -1.34 5.89
C LYS A 218 28.39 -0.43 6.55
N ALA A 219 27.22 -0.33 5.94
CA ALA A 219 26.13 0.52 6.41
C ALA A 219 24.80 -0.09 5.98
N VAL A 220 23.76 0.24 6.73
CA VAL A 220 22.38 -0.01 6.33
C VAL A 220 21.71 1.33 6.18
N LEU A 221 21.19 1.58 4.99
CA LEU A 221 20.18 2.60 4.83
C LEU A 221 18.88 1.99 5.31
N ARG A 222 18.36 2.49 6.44
CA ARG A 222 16.99 2.21 6.82
C ARG A 222 16.12 3.05 5.88
N VAL A 223 15.59 2.41 4.85
CA VAL A 223 14.60 3.03 3.97
C VAL A 223 13.24 2.70 4.56
N GLY A 224 12.48 3.73 4.92
CA GLY A 224 11.07 3.61 5.30
C GLY A 224 10.36 4.93 5.07
#